data_AF-A0A959ELS8-F1
#
_entry.id   AF-A0A959ELS8-F1
#
_cell.length_a   1.000
_cell.length_b   1.000
_cell.length_c   1.000
_cell.angle_alpha   90.00
_cell.angle_beta   90.00
_cell.angle_gamma   90.00
#
_symmetry.space_group_name_H-M   'P 1'
#
loop_
_entity.id
_entity.type
_entity.pdbx_description
1 polymer ?
#
loop_
_entity_poly.entity_id
_entity_poly.type
_entity_poly.pdbx_seq_one_letter_code
_entity_poly.pdbx_strand_id
1 'polypeptide(L)'
;MRSTFKYLGWFLLLFALYIGLILLHGTLTDFQPEEEISLEAVHEPSQEALTDSILSFTIWNVGYGGLGAESNFFYDSGNLLLSNGKMIRPTRELVEKNVEGMRTVARSVQSDFFLLQEVDRASRRSYYLDEFEAFGAELDGYGSWFAANYQAPRVPLPLLEPWRAYGKVHSGLATYSRVRPTGQTRIQLPGAFPWPTRIFQLDRCAAVLRFPHQNGRELVLINVHNSAYDKTGELKQ
;
A
#
# COMPACT_ATOMS: atom_id res chain seq x y z
N MET A 1 11.35 6.86 -49.01
CA MET A 1 10.53 5.68 -48.69
C MET A 1 11.33 4.54 -48.06
N ARG A 2 12.38 3.99 -48.69
CA ARG A 2 13.17 2.87 -48.10
C ARG A 2 13.85 3.19 -46.75
N SER A 3 14.26 4.43 -46.50
CA SER A 3 14.84 4.86 -45.23
C SER A 3 13.79 5.00 -44.12
N THR A 4 12.61 5.53 -44.45
CA THR A 4 11.49 5.72 -43.51
C THR A 4 10.99 4.40 -42.92
N PHE A 5 10.88 3.34 -43.74
CA PHE A 5 10.53 1.99 -43.25
C PHE A 5 11.60 1.40 -42.32
N LYS A 6 12.89 1.70 -42.54
CA LYS A 6 13.98 1.26 -41.66
C LYS A 6 13.90 1.92 -40.28
N TYR A 7 13.69 3.23 -40.22
CA TYR A 7 13.57 3.94 -38.94
C TYR A 7 12.32 3.54 -38.16
N LEU A 8 11.19 3.32 -38.85
CA LEU A 8 9.99 2.78 -38.22
C LEU A 8 10.24 1.37 -37.65
N GLY A 9 10.95 0.52 -38.40
CA GLY A 9 11.33 -0.81 -37.90
C GLY A 9 12.18 -0.75 -36.64
N TRP A 10 13.19 0.12 -36.59
CA TRP A 10 14.00 0.33 -35.38
C TRP A 10 13.20 0.85 -34.20
N PHE A 11 12.30 1.81 -34.44
CA PHE A 11 11.41 2.32 -33.40
C PHE A 11 10.53 1.22 -32.80
N LEU A 12 9.88 0.41 -33.64
CA LEU A 12 9.04 -0.71 -33.19
C LEU A 12 9.84 -1.76 -32.43
N LEU A 13 11.07 -2.07 -32.87
CA LEU A 13 11.96 -3.00 -32.18
C LEU A 13 12.34 -2.48 -30.79
N LEU A 14 12.72 -1.21 -30.67
CA LEU A 14 13.08 -0.59 -29.40
C LEU A 14 11.88 -0.55 -28.44
N PHE A 15 10.69 -0.25 -28.96
CA PHE A 15 9.46 -0.28 -28.16
C PHE A 15 9.13 -1.70 -27.69
N ALA A 16 9.23 -2.71 -28.56
CA ALA A 16 9.03 -4.10 -28.19
C ALA A 16 10.06 -4.57 -27.14
N LEU A 17 11.33 -4.19 -27.28
CA LEU A 17 12.37 -4.47 -26.29
C LEU A 17 12.07 -3.79 -24.95
N TYR A 18 11.62 -2.54 -24.96
CA TYR A 18 11.20 -1.82 -23.75
C TYR A 18 10.06 -2.54 -23.01
N ILE A 19 9.01 -2.97 -23.72
CA ILE A 19 7.92 -3.75 -23.14
C ILE A 19 8.41 -5.11 -22.63
N GLY A 20 9.23 -5.81 -23.43
CA GLY A 20 9.81 -7.10 -23.05
C GLY A 20 10.65 -7.01 -21.76
N LEU A 21 11.47 -5.97 -21.62
CA LEU A 21 12.26 -5.73 -20.41
C LEU A 21 11.39 -5.41 -19.19
N ILE A 22 10.32 -4.63 -19.35
CA ILE A 22 9.37 -4.35 -18.27
C ILE A 22 8.72 -5.63 -17.79
N LEU A 23 8.23 -6.46 -18.71
CA LEU A 23 7.55 -7.70 -18.38
C LEU A 23 8.50 -8.72 -17.75
N LEU A 24 9.72 -8.83 -18.28
CA LEU A 24 10.77 -9.69 -17.72
C LEU A 24 11.13 -9.24 -16.30
N HIS A 25 11.43 -7.96 -16.12
CA HIS A 25 11.77 -7.42 -14.80
C HIS A 25 10.61 -7.58 -13.81
N GLY A 26 9.37 -7.25 -14.21
CA GLY A 26 8.19 -7.44 -13.37
C GLY A 26 7.99 -8.91 -12.99
N THR A 27 8.18 -9.84 -13.92
CA THR A 27 8.06 -11.28 -13.65
C THR A 27 9.15 -11.79 -12.72
N LEU A 28 10.39 -11.31 -12.85
CA LEU A 28 11.51 -11.70 -11.98
C LEU A 28 11.43 -11.07 -10.58
N THR A 29 10.62 -10.02 -10.41
CA THR A 29 10.51 -9.27 -9.16
C THR A 29 9.08 -9.24 -8.60
N ASP A 30 8.24 -10.15 -9.10
CA ASP A 30 6.85 -10.32 -8.69
C ASP A 30 6.81 -10.67 -7.21
N PHE A 31 6.09 -9.87 -6.42
CA PHE A 31 5.93 -10.14 -4.99
C PHE A 31 4.89 -11.24 -4.84
N GLN A 32 5.32 -12.43 -4.42
CA GLN A 32 4.45 -13.58 -4.18
C GLN A 32 4.58 -13.99 -2.72
N PRO A 33 3.87 -13.31 -1.81
CA PRO A 33 3.95 -13.60 -0.39
C PRO A 33 3.39 -15.00 -0.08
N GLU A 34 3.92 -15.61 0.98
CA GLU A 34 3.36 -16.82 1.56
C GLU A 34 1.93 -16.59 2.06
N GLU A 35 1.16 -17.68 2.21
CA GLU A 35 -0.23 -17.64 2.66
C GLU A 35 -0.35 -17.02 4.06
N GLU A 36 0.59 -17.34 4.95
CA GLU A 36 0.69 -16.74 6.27
C GLU A 36 2.12 -16.26 6.53
N ILE A 37 2.26 -15.02 6.99
CA ILE A 37 3.55 -14.43 7.36
C ILE A 37 3.42 -13.86 8.78
N SER A 38 4.28 -14.29 9.70
CA SER A 38 4.34 -13.71 11.04
C SER A 38 4.78 -12.24 10.95
N LEU A 39 4.08 -11.36 11.68
CA LEU A 39 4.42 -9.94 11.72
C LEU A 39 5.38 -9.66 12.88
N GLU A 40 6.46 -8.94 12.60
CA GLU A 40 7.36 -8.44 13.64
C GLU A 40 6.88 -7.07 14.14
N ALA A 41 7.08 -6.83 15.43
CA ALA A 41 6.88 -5.51 16.01
C ALA A 41 8.04 -4.63 15.56
N VAL A 42 7.74 -3.51 14.89
CA VAL A 42 8.77 -2.51 14.55
C VAL A 42 9.09 -1.65 15.78
N HIS A 43 8.04 -1.36 16.56
CA HIS A 43 8.13 -0.74 17.88
C HIS A 43 7.44 -1.62 18.90
N GLU A 44 7.94 -1.63 20.12
CA GLU A 44 7.40 -2.44 21.21
C GLU A 44 6.27 -1.70 21.94
N PRO A 45 5.14 -2.37 22.21
CA PRO A 45 4.04 -1.80 22.98
C PRO A 45 4.38 -1.71 24.47
N SER A 46 3.72 -0.77 25.15
CA SER A 46 3.94 -0.48 26.58
C SER A 46 3.11 -1.35 27.54
N GLN A 47 2.12 -2.08 27.04
CA GLN A 47 1.19 -2.89 27.85
C GLN A 47 1.20 -4.35 27.39
N GLU A 48 1.05 -5.28 28.32
CA GLU A 48 1.09 -6.72 28.04
C GLU A 48 -0.31 -7.34 27.81
N ALA A 49 -1.38 -6.72 28.32
CA ALA A 49 -2.74 -7.19 28.16
C ALA A 49 -3.77 -6.06 28.28
N LEU A 50 -4.93 -6.25 27.67
CA LEU A 50 -6.10 -5.39 27.84
C LEU A 50 -6.65 -5.51 29.25
N THR A 51 -7.01 -4.37 29.82
CA THR A 51 -7.55 -4.25 31.18
C THR A 51 -8.94 -3.64 31.18
N ASP A 52 -9.20 -2.70 30.28
CA ASP A 52 -10.50 -2.04 30.11
C ASP A 52 -11.44 -2.90 29.25
N SER A 53 -12.74 -2.78 29.55
CA SER A 53 -13.84 -3.35 28.76
C SER A 53 -14.35 -2.38 27.68
N ILE A 54 -13.97 -1.10 27.74
CA ILE A 54 -14.26 -0.10 26.71
C ILE A 54 -13.01 0.09 25.88
N LEU A 55 -13.14 -0.10 24.56
CA LEU A 55 -12.04 -0.01 23.61
C LEU A 55 -12.37 1.01 22.52
N SER A 56 -11.35 1.74 22.08
CA SER A 56 -11.45 2.78 21.05
C SER A 56 -10.61 2.43 19.82
N PHE A 57 -11.18 2.68 18.64
CA PHE A 57 -10.58 2.32 17.36
C PHE A 57 -10.61 3.51 16.41
N THR A 58 -9.47 3.81 15.79
CA THR A 58 -9.39 4.69 14.63
C THR A 58 -9.10 3.82 13.41
N ILE A 59 -10.01 3.83 12.43
CA ILE A 59 -9.88 3.06 11.19
C ILE A 59 -9.85 4.04 10.03
N TRP A 60 -8.76 4.05 9.26
CA TRP A 60 -8.55 5.07 8.25
C TRP A 60 -7.68 4.62 7.07
N ASN A 61 -8.23 4.66 5.86
CA ASN A 61 -7.44 4.61 4.65
C ASN A 61 -6.80 5.99 4.42
N VAL A 62 -5.48 6.06 4.55
CA VAL A 62 -4.72 7.32 4.48
C VAL A 62 -4.37 7.73 3.05
N GLY A 63 -4.69 6.88 2.07
CA GLY A 63 -4.51 7.16 0.65
C GLY A 63 -3.08 7.55 0.28
N TYR A 64 -2.08 6.92 0.92
CA TYR A 64 -0.63 7.15 0.72
C TYR A 64 -0.20 8.63 0.75
N GLY A 65 -0.91 9.45 1.55
CA GLY A 65 -0.73 10.90 1.57
C GLY A 65 -1.05 11.59 0.24
N GLY A 66 -1.59 10.89 -0.76
CA GLY A 66 -1.71 11.34 -2.14
C GLY A 66 -3.12 11.44 -2.70
N LEU A 67 -4.14 11.13 -1.89
CA LEU A 67 -5.57 11.18 -2.27
C LEU A 67 -6.33 12.29 -1.51
N GLY A 68 -5.73 13.47 -1.40
CA GLY A 68 -6.38 14.65 -0.84
C GLY A 68 -7.41 15.30 -1.78
N ALA A 69 -8.03 16.40 -1.34
CA ALA A 69 -9.07 17.10 -2.10
C ALA A 69 -8.57 17.66 -3.45
N GLU A 70 -7.26 17.91 -3.56
CA GLU A 70 -6.59 18.42 -4.74
C GLU A 70 -6.30 17.33 -5.78
N SER A 71 -6.50 16.05 -5.45
CA SER A 71 -6.09 14.94 -6.29
C SER A 71 -6.97 14.79 -7.54
N ASN A 72 -6.32 14.66 -8.69
CA ASN A 72 -6.94 14.39 -9.99
C ASN A 72 -6.30 13.15 -10.61
N PHE A 73 -6.67 11.98 -10.12
CA PHE A 73 -5.86 10.77 -10.24
C PHE A 73 -5.90 10.15 -11.64
N PHE A 74 -4.74 9.69 -12.10
CA PHE A 74 -4.57 9.06 -13.42
C PHE A 74 -5.38 7.77 -13.57
N TYR A 75 -5.41 6.90 -12.55
CA TYR A 75 -6.10 5.61 -12.65
C TYR A 75 -7.61 5.75 -12.80
N ASP A 76 -8.19 6.89 -12.40
CA ASP A 76 -9.62 7.16 -12.58
C ASP A 76 -9.98 7.39 -14.07
N SER A 77 -8.98 7.63 -14.93
CA SER A 77 -9.20 7.83 -16.37
C SER A 77 -9.35 6.54 -17.18
N GLY A 78 -8.96 5.39 -16.61
CA GLY A 78 -8.90 4.12 -17.33
C GLY A 78 -7.86 4.05 -18.47
N ASN A 79 -7.08 5.10 -18.71
CA ASN A 79 -6.00 5.10 -19.70
C ASN A 79 -4.75 4.42 -19.13
N LEU A 80 -4.05 3.62 -19.92
CA LEU A 80 -2.78 2.97 -19.54
C LEU A 80 -1.58 3.53 -20.30
N LEU A 81 -1.81 4.23 -21.41
CA LEU A 81 -0.76 4.69 -22.32
C LEU A 81 -0.23 6.07 -21.93
N LEU A 82 -1.14 7.03 -21.72
CA LEU A 82 -0.83 8.43 -21.48
C LEU A 82 -1.67 8.96 -20.33
N SER A 83 -1.09 9.82 -19.50
CA SER A 83 -1.78 10.47 -18.40
C SER A 83 -2.83 11.48 -18.83
N ASN A 84 -2.72 12.02 -20.06
CA ASN A 84 -3.62 13.05 -20.59
C ASN A 84 -3.83 14.23 -19.62
N GLY A 85 -2.77 14.65 -18.92
CA GLY A 85 -2.79 15.75 -17.95
C GLY A 85 -3.34 15.38 -16.57
N LYS A 86 -3.68 14.12 -16.31
CA LYS A 86 -4.02 13.61 -14.98
C LYS A 86 -2.78 13.41 -14.11
N MET A 87 -2.97 13.49 -12.79
CA MET A 87 -1.90 13.26 -11.82
C MET A 87 -1.57 11.77 -11.75
N ILE A 88 -0.42 11.39 -12.29
CA ILE A 88 0.16 10.05 -12.08
C ILE A 88 0.51 9.88 -10.59
N ARG A 89 1.06 10.94 -10.00
CA ARG A 89 1.39 11.08 -8.59
C ARG A 89 1.03 12.51 -8.15
N PRO A 90 0.60 12.73 -6.89
CA PRO A 90 0.48 14.06 -6.31
C PRO A 90 1.84 14.79 -6.33
N THR A 91 1.84 16.12 -6.12
CA THR A 91 3.10 16.85 -5.91
C THR A 91 3.68 16.54 -4.53
N ARG A 92 4.97 16.84 -4.33
CA ARG A 92 5.66 16.54 -3.06
C ARG A 92 5.04 17.33 -1.93
N GLU A 93 4.72 18.59 -2.19
CA GLU A 93 4.13 19.52 -1.24
C GLU A 93 2.76 19.04 -0.77
N LEU A 94 1.94 18.47 -1.68
CA LEU A 94 0.65 17.88 -1.32
C LEU A 94 0.82 16.63 -0.45
N VAL A 95 1.78 15.77 -0.77
CA VAL A 95 2.08 14.58 0.05
C VAL A 95 2.54 15.00 1.44
N GLU A 96 3.53 15.89 1.54
CA GLU A 96 4.06 16.35 2.82
C GLU A 96 2.98 17.04 3.67
N LYS A 97 2.11 17.86 3.05
CA LYS A 97 0.93 18.44 3.70
C LYS A 97 0.01 17.37 4.29
N ASN A 98 -0.33 16.35 3.51
CA ASN A 98 -1.25 15.30 3.94
C ASN A 98 -0.64 14.40 5.01
N VAL A 99 0.67 14.09 4.90
CA VAL A 99 1.40 13.33 5.92
C VAL A 99 1.47 14.11 7.23
N GLU A 100 1.69 15.44 7.23
CA GLU A 100 1.59 16.23 8.46
C GLU A 100 0.16 16.25 9.03
N GLY A 101 -0.85 16.21 8.16
CA GLY A 101 -2.24 15.96 8.57
C GLY A 101 -2.40 14.63 9.31
N MET A 102 -1.80 13.55 8.80
CA MET A 102 -1.79 12.24 9.46
C MET A 102 -1.14 12.31 10.84
N ARG A 103 0.01 12.98 10.96
CA ARG A 103 0.71 13.19 12.24
C ARG A 103 -0.14 13.99 13.23
N THR A 104 -0.81 15.03 12.75
CA THR A 104 -1.72 15.84 13.57
C THR A 104 -2.87 15.00 14.13
N VAL A 105 -3.45 14.11 13.31
CA VAL A 105 -4.48 13.16 13.76
C VAL A 105 -3.92 12.21 14.81
N ALA A 106 -2.74 11.63 14.60
CA ALA A 106 -2.08 10.74 15.57
C ALA A 106 -1.88 11.41 16.94
N ARG A 107 -1.47 12.68 16.96
CA ARG A 107 -1.29 13.46 18.20
C ARG A 107 -2.62 13.77 18.89
N SER A 108 -3.64 14.09 18.11
CA SER A 108 -4.89 14.69 18.61
C SER A 108 -5.95 13.66 18.97
N VAL A 109 -5.95 12.50 18.31
CA VAL A 109 -6.91 11.42 18.54
C VAL A 109 -6.28 10.40 19.47
N GLN A 110 -6.93 10.11 20.59
CA GLN A 110 -6.55 9.03 21.48
C GLN A 110 -7.41 7.81 21.15
N SER A 111 -6.79 6.74 20.65
CA SER A 111 -7.46 5.46 20.38
C SER A 111 -6.58 4.31 20.83
N ASP A 112 -7.14 3.27 21.42
CA ASP A 112 -6.38 2.09 21.85
C ASP A 112 -5.76 1.37 20.64
N PHE A 113 -6.45 1.42 19.51
CA PHE A 113 -6.02 0.83 18.25
C PHE A 113 -6.14 1.81 17.09
N PHE A 114 -5.11 1.84 16.24
CA PHE A 114 -5.15 2.48 14.93
C PHE A 114 -4.99 1.42 13.84
N LEU A 115 -5.94 1.39 12.90
CA LEU A 115 -5.97 0.47 11.75
C LEU A 115 -5.93 1.29 10.46
N LEU A 116 -4.74 1.41 9.88
CA LEU A 116 -4.55 2.21 8.67
C LEU A 116 -4.42 1.33 7.43
N GLN A 117 -4.93 1.83 6.30
CA GLN A 117 -4.79 1.21 4.97
C GLN A 117 -4.11 2.20 4.00
N GLU A 118 -3.47 1.66 2.96
CA GLU A 118 -2.70 2.45 1.97
C GLU A 118 -1.56 3.26 2.60
N VAL A 119 -0.88 2.68 3.59
CA VAL A 119 0.28 3.29 4.23
C VAL A 119 1.52 2.98 3.41
N ASP A 120 2.17 4.00 2.85
CA ASP A 120 3.38 3.81 2.04
C ASP A 120 4.65 3.75 2.91
N ARG A 121 5.55 2.83 2.54
CA ARG A 121 6.90 2.72 3.09
C ARG A 121 7.92 2.90 1.98
N ALA A 122 8.38 4.13 1.80
CA ALA A 122 9.37 4.51 0.79
C ALA A 122 8.96 4.19 -0.66
N SER A 123 7.70 4.49 -1.00
CA SER A 123 7.17 4.44 -2.38
C SER A 123 7.51 5.70 -3.17
N ARG A 124 7.57 5.60 -4.50
CA ARG A 124 7.81 6.75 -5.38
C ARG A 124 6.64 7.74 -5.40
N ARG A 125 5.41 7.27 -5.15
CA ARG A 125 4.18 8.09 -5.10
C ARG A 125 4.06 8.96 -3.84
N SER A 126 4.68 8.53 -2.75
CA SER A 126 4.80 9.27 -1.48
C SER A 126 6.18 9.93 -1.32
N TYR A 127 6.93 10.13 -2.42
CA TYR A 127 8.27 10.75 -2.39
C TYR A 127 9.28 10.07 -1.44
N TYR A 128 9.16 8.75 -1.32
CA TYR A 128 9.99 7.90 -0.47
C TYR A 128 9.87 8.18 1.04
N LEU A 129 8.82 8.88 1.46
CA LEU A 129 8.49 8.99 2.87
C LEU A 129 8.07 7.63 3.42
N ASP A 130 8.43 7.38 4.67
CA ASP A 130 7.91 6.25 5.45
C ASP A 130 6.75 6.77 6.32
N GLU A 131 5.53 6.60 5.81
CA GLU A 131 4.31 7.07 6.48
C GLU A 131 3.99 6.25 7.72
N PHE A 132 4.42 4.97 7.72
CA PHE A 132 4.27 4.07 8.85
C PHE A 132 5.08 4.59 10.05
N GLU A 133 6.34 4.97 9.81
CA GLU A 133 7.20 5.60 10.81
C GLU A 133 6.70 7.00 11.18
N ALA A 134 6.31 7.81 10.20
CA ALA A 134 5.86 9.18 10.45
C ALA A 134 4.63 9.24 11.37
N PHE A 135 3.69 8.31 11.22
CA PHE A 135 2.50 8.18 12.07
C PHE A 135 2.85 7.55 13.43
N GLY A 136 3.63 6.46 13.44
CA GLY A 136 4.01 5.74 14.65
C GLY A 136 4.85 6.58 15.62
N ALA A 137 5.71 7.45 15.10
CA ALA A 137 6.55 8.36 15.90
C ALA A 137 5.75 9.37 16.74
N GLU A 138 4.45 9.54 16.48
CA GLU A 138 3.55 10.39 17.27
C GLU A 138 2.76 9.63 18.34
N LEU A 139 2.93 8.31 18.41
CA LEU A 139 2.17 7.40 19.25
C LEU A 139 3.05 6.77 20.34
N ASP A 140 3.36 7.56 21.37
CA ASP A 140 4.16 7.10 22.50
C ASP A 140 3.55 5.87 23.19
N GLY A 141 4.39 4.84 23.35
CA GLY A 141 4.02 3.58 24.01
C GLY A 141 3.19 2.61 23.16
N TYR A 142 3.00 2.90 21.87
CA TYR A 142 2.36 1.97 20.93
C TYR A 142 3.39 1.06 20.28
N GLY A 143 3.05 -0.23 20.23
CA GLY A 143 3.67 -1.14 19.29
C GLY A 143 3.10 -0.93 17.89
N SER A 144 3.87 -1.32 16.88
CA SER A 144 3.50 -1.11 15.48
C SER A 144 3.83 -2.32 14.61
N TRP A 145 2.88 -2.69 13.74
CA TRP A 145 2.97 -3.84 12.85
C TRP A 145 2.54 -3.46 11.44
N PHE A 146 3.29 -3.93 10.44
CA PHE A 146 3.04 -3.59 9.04
C PHE A 146 2.86 -4.86 8.20
N ALA A 147 1.70 -4.98 7.54
CA ALA A 147 1.42 -6.05 6.60
C ALA A 147 1.45 -5.51 5.17
N ALA A 148 2.52 -5.78 4.43
CA ALA A 148 2.65 -5.37 3.04
C ALA A 148 1.60 -6.06 2.17
N ASN A 149 0.85 -5.28 1.39
CA ASN A 149 -0.17 -5.79 0.45
C ASN A 149 0.00 -5.24 -0.97
N TYR A 150 1.01 -4.40 -1.19
CA TYR A 150 1.37 -3.94 -2.51
C TYR A 150 2.88 -3.68 -2.57
N GLN A 151 3.59 -4.52 -3.30
CA GLN A 151 5.03 -4.37 -3.50
C GLN A 151 5.39 -4.58 -4.95
N ALA A 152 5.75 -3.49 -5.63
CA ALA A 152 6.15 -3.50 -7.02
C ALA A 152 7.39 -2.61 -7.20
N PRO A 153 8.55 -3.15 -7.60
CA PRO A 153 9.75 -2.33 -7.75
C PRO A 153 9.63 -1.26 -8.84
N ARG A 154 8.76 -1.50 -9.83
CA ARG A 154 8.40 -0.51 -10.84
C ARG A 154 7.04 -0.79 -11.47
N VAL A 155 6.07 0.06 -11.17
CA VAL A 155 4.82 0.16 -11.94
C VAL A 155 5.08 1.03 -13.18
N PRO A 156 4.94 0.50 -14.41
CA PRO A 156 5.38 1.16 -15.64
C PRO A 156 4.37 2.15 -16.22
N LEU A 157 3.25 2.39 -15.54
CA LEU A 157 2.17 3.23 -16.04
C LEU A 157 2.44 4.72 -15.77
N PRO A 158 2.10 5.63 -16.71
CA PRO A 158 1.63 5.37 -18.07
C PRO A 158 2.75 4.86 -19.00
N LEU A 159 2.42 3.90 -19.88
CA LEU A 159 3.42 3.18 -20.70
C LEU A 159 4.21 4.06 -21.67
N LEU A 160 3.62 5.15 -22.17
CA LEU A 160 4.27 6.07 -23.11
C LEU A 160 4.90 7.29 -22.40
N GLU A 161 4.93 7.31 -21.06
CA GLU A 161 5.57 8.35 -20.26
C GLU A 161 6.59 7.78 -19.24
N PRO A 162 7.58 6.95 -19.67
CA PRO A 162 8.47 6.21 -18.78
C PRO A 162 9.29 7.06 -17.80
N TRP A 163 9.55 8.33 -18.14
CA TRP A 163 10.28 9.29 -17.28
C TRP A 163 9.49 9.64 -16.01
N ARG A 164 8.16 9.60 -16.07
CA ARG A 164 7.26 9.96 -14.97
C ARG A 164 6.34 8.82 -14.50
N ALA A 165 6.65 7.58 -14.89
CA ALA A 165 5.90 6.40 -14.48
C ALA A 165 5.68 6.33 -12.96
N TYR A 166 4.58 5.72 -12.55
CA TYR A 166 4.14 5.55 -11.17
C TYR A 166 5.28 5.03 -10.28
N GLY A 167 6.03 4.04 -10.78
CA GLY A 167 7.33 3.63 -10.24
C GLY A 167 7.21 2.69 -9.06
N LYS A 168 8.21 2.71 -8.17
CA LYS A 168 8.30 1.83 -7.00
C LYS A 168 7.09 2.04 -6.08
N VAL A 169 6.49 0.94 -5.64
CA VAL A 169 5.45 0.92 -4.61
C VAL A 169 5.82 -0.12 -3.55
N HIS A 170 5.71 0.28 -2.30
CA HIS A 170 5.71 -0.58 -1.13
C HIS A 170 4.70 0.00 -0.15
N SER A 171 3.53 -0.63 -0.07
CA SER A 171 2.37 -0.16 0.67
C SER A 171 1.70 -1.32 1.40
N GLY A 172 0.95 -0.99 2.44
CA GLY A 172 0.36 -2.02 3.28
C GLY A 172 -0.68 -1.53 4.27
N LEU A 173 -0.98 -2.42 5.20
CA LEU A 173 -1.84 -2.21 6.34
C LEU A 173 -0.96 -1.95 7.55
N ALA A 174 -1.21 -0.84 8.26
CA ALA A 174 -0.53 -0.55 9.51
C ALA A 174 -1.49 -0.77 10.68
N THR A 175 -0.99 -1.42 11.73
CA THR A 175 -1.69 -1.55 13.00
C THR A 175 -0.82 -0.99 14.10
N TYR A 176 -1.39 -0.12 14.93
CA TYR A 176 -0.75 0.40 16.13
C TYR A 176 -1.62 0.07 17.34
N SER A 177 -1.00 -0.37 18.44
CA SER A 177 -1.69 -0.67 19.69
C SER A 177 -0.75 -0.44 20.87
N ARG A 178 -1.27 0.05 22.00
CA ARG A 178 -0.51 0.07 23.25
C ARG A 178 -0.29 -1.30 23.86
N VAL A 179 -1.07 -2.30 23.43
CA VAL A 179 -1.06 -3.66 23.99
C VAL A 179 -0.29 -4.61 23.09
N ARG A 180 0.50 -5.50 23.71
CA ARG A 180 1.20 -6.59 23.05
C ARG A 180 0.22 -7.65 22.55
N PRO A 181 0.23 -8.01 21.26
CA PRO A 181 -0.50 -9.17 20.78
C PRO A 181 0.23 -10.46 21.19
N THR A 182 -0.53 -11.53 21.43
CA THR A 182 -0.04 -12.90 21.61
C THR A 182 0.13 -13.64 20.29
N GLY A 183 -0.42 -13.10 19.19
CA GLY A 183 -0.21 -13.59 17.84
C GLY A 183 -0.49 -12.49 16.82
N GLN A 184 0.33 -12.41 15.78
CA GLN A 184 0.24 -11.39 14.75
C GLN A 184 0.67 -11.97 13.40
N THR A 185 -0.26 -12.03 12.45
CA THR A 185 -0.06 -12.74 11.19
C THR A 185 -0.66 -11.93 10.05
N ARG A 186 0.07 -11.80 8.96
CA ARG A 186 -0.44 -11.40 7.66
C ARG A 186 -0.95 -12.65 6.95
N ILE A 187 -2.24 -12.67 6.62
CA ILE A 187 -2.88 -13.76 5.88
C ILE A 187 -3.16 -13.26 4.46
N GLN A 188 -2.66 -13.97 3.45
CA GLN A 188 -2.95 -13.69 2.04
C GLN A 188 -4.44 -13.93 1.75
N LEU A 189 -5.10 -12.94 1.15
CA LEU A 189 -6.48 -13.13 0.69
C LEU A 189 -6.46 -13.80 -0.69
N PRO A 190 -7.49 -14.60 -1.01
CA PRO A 190 -7.62 -15.17 -2.34
C PRO A 190 -7.84 -14.07 -3.39
N GLY A 191 -7.61 -14.41 -4.65
CA GLY A 191 -7.80 -13.51 -5.79
C GLY A 191 -6.47 -12.96 -6.29
N ALA A 192 -6.21 -13.17 -7.57
CA ALA A 192 -5.02 -12.67 -8.25
C ALA A 192 -5.39 -12.38 -9.71
N PHE A 193 -4.87 -11.28 -10.23
CA PHE A 193 -5.05 -10.95 -11.64
C PHE A 193 -4.30 -11.96 -12.54
N PRO A 194 -4.63 -12.11 -13.84
CA PRO A 194 -3.78 -12.85 -14.75
C PRO A 194 -2.46 -12.11 -14.98
N TRP A 195 -1.45 -12.84 -15.42
CA TRP A 195 -0.30 -12.22 -16.05
C TRP A 195 -0.74 -11.48 -17.33
N PRO A 196 -0.23 -10.27 -17.62
CA PRO A 196 0.84 -9.58 -16.90
C PRO A 196 0.37 -8.64 -15.78
N THR A 197 -0.94 -8.45 -15.60
CA THR A 197 -1.49 -7.47 -14.65
C THR A 197 -1.06 -7.74 -13.21
N ARG A 198 -1.02 -9.01 -12.79
CA ARG A 198 -0.64 -9.37 -11.41
C ARG A 198 0.71 -8.84 -10.95
N ILE A 199 1.71 -8.82 -11.84
CA ILE A 199 3.10 -8.45 -11.48
C ILE A 199 3.27 -6.95 -11.18
N PHE A 200 2.19 -6.18 -11.32
CA PHE A 200 2.12 -4.74 -11.03
C PHE A 200 0.95 -4.38 -10.11
N GLN A 201 0.25 -5.36 -9.53
CA GLN A 201 -0.96 -5.14 -8.73
C GLN A 201 -0.77 -5.52 -7.25
N LEU A 202 -1.80 -5.27 -6.45
CA LEU A 202 -1.82 -5.56 -5.02
C LEU A 202 -2.08 -7.05 -4.75
N ASP A 203 -1.33 -7.60 -3.80
CA ASP A 203 -1.57 -8.89 -3.15
C ASP A 203 -2.34 -8.63 -1.86
N ARG A 204 -3.67 -8.56 -1.99
CA ARG A 204 -4.58 -8.23 -0.88
C ARG A 204 -4.36 -9.21 0.28
N CYS A 205 -4.32 -8.70 1.50
CA CYS A 205 -4.10 -9.50 2.70
C CYS A 205 -4.97 -8.99 3.86
N ALA A 206 -5.03 -9.79 4.93
CA ALA A 206 -5.52 -9.40 6.23
C ALA A 206 -4.36 -9.36 7.22
N ALA A 207 -4.27 -8.33 8.05
CA ALA A 207 -3.42 -8.34 9.24
C ALA A 207 -4.29 -8.78 10.43
N VAL A 208 -4.00 -9.96 10.98
CA VAL A 208 -4.72 -10.54 12.12
C VAL A 208 -3.84 -10.43 13.35
N LEU A 209 -4.31 -9.75 14.39
CA LEU A 209 -3.62 -9.57 15.66
C LEU A 209 -4.53 -10.02 16.81
N ARG A 210 -3.98 -10.78 17.75
CA ARG A 210 -4.70 -11.33 18.90
C ARG A 210 -4.20 -10.67 20.17
N PHE A 211 -5.06 -9.93 20.86
CA PHE A 211 -4.70 -9.20 22.08
C PHE A 211 -5.32 -9.90 23.30
N PRO A 212 -4.51 -10.30 24.29
CA PRO A 212 -5.03 -10.93 25.51
C PRO A 212 -5.73 -9.89 26.38
N HIS A 213 -6.79 -10.31 27.08
CA HIS A 213 -7.42 -9.53 28.14
C HIS A 213 -7.19 -10.22 29.49
N GLN A 214 -6.96 -9.43 30.54
CA GLN A 214 -6.79 -9.93 31.91
C GLN A 214 -7.94 -10.84 32.42
N ASN A 215 -9.14 -10.75 31.85
CA ASN A 215 -10.27 -11.62 32.20
C ASN A 215 -10.20 -13.01 31.54
N GLY A 216 -9.10 -13.34 30.85
CA GLY A 216 -8.86 -14.62 30.18
C GLY A 216 -9.48 -14.72 28.77
N ARG A 217 -10.10 -13.65 28.25
CA ARG A 217 -10.58 -13.58 26.86
C ARG A 217 -9.52 -12.98 25.95
N GLU A 218 -9.76 -13.04 24.64
CA GLU A 218 -8.94 -12.37 23.63
C GLU A 218 -9.79 -11.46 22.74
N LEU A 219 -9.19 -10.36 22.29
CA LEU A 219 -9.67 -9.57 21.17
C LEU A 219 -8.91 -10.01 19.91
N VAL A 220 -9.63 -10.47 18.89
CA VAL A 220 -9.06 -10.73 17.56
C VAL A 220 -9.35 -9.53 16.67
N LEU A 221 -8.29 -8.80 16.33
CA LEU A 221 -8.35 -7.63 15.48
C LEU A 221 -7.93 -8.00 14.05
N ILE A 222 -8.75 -7.65 13.07
CA ILE A 222 -8.49 -7.95 11.66
C ILE A 222 -8.53 -6.64 10.87
N ASN A 223 -7.38 -6.19 10.37
CA ASN A 223 -7.28 -5.07 9.44
C ASN A 223 -7.24 -5.61 8.00
N VAL A 224 -8.13 -5.13 7.13
CA VAL A 224 -8.22 -5.52 5.73
C VAL A 224 -8.39 -4.30 4.84
N HIS A 225 -7.97 -4.43 3.58
CA HIS A 225 -8.28 -3.48 2.54
C HIS A 225 -8.61 -4.23 1.25
N ASN A 226 -9.90 -4.42 0.97
CA ASN A 226 -10.37 -5.23 -0.15
C ASN A 226 -10.22 -4.50 -1.49
N SER A 227 -10.42 -5.23 -2.59
CA SER A 227 -10.37 -4.67 -3.94
C SER A 227 -11.47 -3.62 -4.16
N ALA A 228 -11.10 -2.48 -4.76
CA ALA A 228 -12.04 -1.41 -5.09
C ALA A 228 -12.99 -1.81 -6.24
N TYR A 229 -14.16 -1.17 -6.31
CA TYR A 229 -15.13 -1.29 -7.42
C TYR A 229 -15.63 -2.71 -7.68
N ASP A 230 -15.99 -3.45 -6.63
CA ASP A 230 -16.66 -4.74 -6.74
C ASP A 230 -18.18 -4.56 -6.62
N LYS A 231 -18.89 -4.63 -7.74
CA LYS A 231 -20.37 -4.52 -7.77
C LYS A 231 -21.06 -5.87 -7.57
N THR A 232 -20.35 -6.98 -7.79
CA THR A 232 -20.92 -8.33 -7.82
C THR A 232 -20.62 -9.12 -6.55
N GLY A 233 -19.64 -8.70 -5.75
CA GLY A 233 -19.16 -9.45 -4.59
C GLY A 233 -18.29 -10.65 -5.00
N GLU A 234 -17.85 -10.70 -6.26
CA GLU A 234 -17.10 -11.81 -6.82
C GLU A 234 -15.60 -11.60 -6.65
N LEU A 235 -14.88 -12.71 -6.50
CA LEU A 235 -13.43 -12.68 -6.40
C LEU A 235 -12.84 -12.03 -7.65
N LYS A 236 -12.15 -10.89 -7.48
CA LYS A 236 -11.45 -10.26 -8.59
C LYS A 236 -10.29 -11.12 -9.03
N GLN A 237 -10.37 -11.51 -10.29
CA GLN A 237 -9.31 -12.15 -11.07
C GLN A 237 -8.97 -11.23 -12.25
#